data_AF-A0A382V1F4-F1
#
_entry.id   AF-A0A382V1F4-F1
#
_cell.length_a   1.000
_cell.length_b   1.000
_cell.length_c   1.000
_cell.angle_alpha   90.00
_cell.angle_beta   90.00
_cell.angle_gamma   90.00
#
_symmetry.space_group_name_H-M   'P 1'
#
loop_
_entity.id
_entity.type
_entity.pdbx_description
1 polymer ?
#
loop_
_entity_poly.entity_id
_entity_poly.type
_entity_poly.pdbx_seq_one_letter_code
_entity_poly.pdbx_strand_id
1 'polypeptide(L)'
;MQLIIRAAIREDIEAIQSIYSYYVLNGYASFEITPPDELEMLKRWRLIKDHDHPYLVAEMEGVVAGYAYVTTFRQRPAYNLTLENSVYVSTNHLKRGVGVRLLNQLIEECTNLGFRQMIAVIGDSQNYPSINL
;
A
#
# COMPACT_ATOMS: atom_id res chain seq x y z
N MET A 1 2.88 18.41 13.65
CA MET A 1 1.80 17.70 12.93
C MET A 1 1.93 16.22 13.23
N GLN A 2 0.85 15.60 13.69
CA GLN A 2 0.84 14.17 14.03
C GLN A 2 0.47 13.36 12.79
N LEU A 3 1.38 12.50 12.36
CA LEU A 3 1.09 11.41 11.41
C LEU A 3 0.50 10.26 12.23
N ILE A 4 -0.57 9.64 11.77
CA ILE A 4 -1.23 8.50 12.43
C ILE A 4 -1.32 7.36 11.42
N ILE A 5 -0.94 6.14 11.82
CA ILE A 5 -1.16 4.94 10.99
C ILE A 5 -2.34 4.18 11.59
N ARG A 6 -3.29 3.77 10.73
CA ARG A 6 -4.46 3.01 11.13
C ARG A 6 -4.91 2.08 10.01
N ALA A 7 -5.74 1.10 10.35
CA ALA A 7 -6.44 0.29 9.35
C ALA A 7 -7.28 1.20 8.43
N ALA A 8 -7.27 0.87 7.14
CA ALA A 8 -8.10 1.52 6.13
C ALA A 8 -9.58 1.16 6.36
N ILE A 9 -10.43 2.18 6.29
CA ILE A 9 -11.89 2.04 6.32
C ILE A 9 -12.48 2.31 4.93
N ARG A 10 -13.78 2.04 4.76
CA ARG A 10 -14.45 2.21 3.46
C ARG A 10 -14.36 3.65 2.96
N GLU A 11 -14.44 4.60 3.87
CA GLU A 11 -14.44 6.04 3.63
C GLU A 11 -13.08 6.53 3.08
N ASP A 12 -12.01 5.75 3.25
CA ASP A 12 -10.68 6.10 2.71
C ASP A 12 -10.54 5.76 1.21
N ILE A 13 -11.44 4.94 0.64
CA ILE A 13 -11.26 4.34 -0.69
C ILE A 13 -11.20 5.39 -1.81
N GLU A 14 -11.98 6.46 -1.71
CA GLU A 14 -11.91 7.58 -2.65
C GLU A 14 -10.52 8.24 -2.66
N ALA A 15 -9.94 8.48 -1.48
CA ALA A 15 -8.61 9.06 -1.34
C ALA A 15 -7.51 8.10 -1.81
N ILE A 16 -7.62 6.81 -1.48
CA ILE A 16 -6.73 5.74 -1.94
C ILE A 16 -6.73 5.65 -3.47
N GLN A 17 -7.93 5.65 -4.08
CA GLN A 17 -8.10 5.61 -5.53
C GLN A 17 -7.47 6.84 -6.19
N SER A 18 -7.63 8.02 -5.60
CA SER A 18 -7.03 9.26 -6.10
C SER A 18 -5.49 9.20 -6.07
N ILE A 19 -4.90 8.72 -4.97
CA ILE A 19 -3.45 8.53 -4.86
C ILE A 19 -2.96 7.52 -5.89
N TYR A 20 -3.63 6.37 -6.03
CA TYR A 20 -3.23 5.34 -6.97
C TYR A 20 -3.31 5.80 -8.43
N SER A 21 -4.41 6.47 -8.79
CA SER A 21 -4.65 6.98 -10.14
C SER A 21 -3.56 7.93 -10.60
N TYR A 22 -3.05 8.78 -9.69
CA TYR A 22 -1.92 9.63 -10.00
C TYR A 22 -0.71 8.81 -10.46
N TYR A 23 -0.34 7.75 -9.73
CA TYR A 23 0.83 6.94 -10.05
C TYR A 23 0.64 6.07 -11.30
N VAL A 24 -0.58 5.63 -11.60
CA VAL A 24 -0.90 4.94 -12.85
C VAL A 24 -0.75 5.87 -14.06
N LEU A 25 -1.20 7.12 -13.95
CA LEU A 25 -1.18 8.08 -15.06
C LEU A 25 0.18 8.78 -15.26
N ASN A 26 0.96 8.95 -14.20
CA ASN A 26 2.13 9.83 -14.19
C ASN A 26 3.45 9.11 -13.89
N GLY A 27 3.46 7.78 -13.79
CA GLY A 27 4.67 7.05 -13.45
C GLY A 27 4.62 5.57 -13.78
N TYR A 28 5.69 4.89 -13.39
CA TYR A 28 5.90 3.45 -13.63
C TYR A 28 5.93 2.64 -12.32
N ALA A 29 5.46 3.25 -11.23
CA ALA A 29 5.36 2.59 -9.93
C ALA A 29 4.28 1.49 -9.94
N SER A 30 3.26 1.64 -10.79
CA SER A 30 2.30 0.60 -11.15
C SER A 30 2.49 0.23 -12.62
N PHE A 31 2.20 -1.02 -12.97
CA PHE A 31 2.14 -1.48 -14.37
C PHE A 31 0.70 -1.49 -14.91
N GLU A 32 -0.28 -1.01 -14.14
CA GLU A 32 -1.58 -0.68 -14.69
C GLU A 32 -1.48 0.53 -15.63
N ILE A 33 -2.25 0.51 -16.71
CA ILE A 33 -2.25 1.56 -17.74
C ILE A 33 -3.48 2.46 -17.59
N THR A 34 -4.60 1.89 -17.14
CA THR A 34 -5.86 2.60 -16.91
C THR A 34 -6.16 2.57 -15.43
N PRO A 35 -6.33 3.73 -14.76
CA PRO A 35 -6.66 3.74 -13.35
C PRO A 35 -7.97 3.00 -13.06
N PRO A 36 -8.00 2.17 -12.01
CA PRO A 36 -9.24 1.55 -11.56
C PRO A 36 -10.17 2.63 -11.00
N ASP A 37 -11.47 2.41 -11.16
CA ASP A 37 -12.46 3.25 -10.52
C ASP A 37 -12.57 2.94 -9.00
N GLU A 38 -13.33 3.75 -8.29
CA GLU A 38 -13.54 3.58 -6.84
C GLU A 38 -14.18 2.23 -6.51
N LEU A 39 -15.08 1.72 -7.37
CA LEU A 39 -15.76 0.45 -7.16
C LEU A 39 -14.78 -0.72 -7.23
N GLU A 40 -13.84 -0.69 -8.17
CA GLU A 40 -12.77 -1.66 -8.30
C GLU A 40 -11.80 -1.58 -7.12
N MET A 41 -11.40 -0.38 -6.70
CA MET A 41 -10.57 -0.21 -5.50
C MET A 41 -11.25 -0.72 -4.23
N LEU A 42 -12.57 -0.50 -4.09
CA LEU A 42 -13.36 -1.03 -2.99
C LEU A 42 -13.39 -2.57 -2.99
N LYS A 43 -13.51 -3.21 -4.16
CA LYS A 43 -13.45 -4.68 -4.28
C LYS A 43 -12.08 -5.21 -3.85
N ARG A 44 -10.99 -4.57 -4.30
CA ARG A 44 -9.61 -4.96 -3.95
C ARG A 44 -9.36 -4.86 -2.44
N TRP A 45 -9.78 -3.75 -1.82
CA TRP A 45 -9.69 -3.57 -0.36
C TRP A 45 -10.47 -4.66 0.39
N ARG A 46 -11.70 -4.99 -0.03
CA ARG A 46 -12.48 -6.07 0.58
C ARG A 46 -11.78 -7.42 0.46
N LEU A 47 -11.27 -7.75 -0.73
CA LEU A 47 -10.56 -9.01 -0.96
C LEU A 47 -9.36 -9.16 -0.02
N ILE A 48 -8.56 -8.10 0.16
CA ILE A 48 -7.42 -8.10 1.09
C ILE A 48 -7.91 -8.32 2.53
N LYS A 49 -8.96 -7.60 2.93
CA LYS A 49 -9.55 -7.74 4.27
C LYS A 49 -10.12 -9.15 4.52
N ASP A 50 -10.75 -9.76 3.53
CA ASP A 50 -11.30 -11.12 3.62
C ASP A 50 -10.20 -12.19 3.78
N HIS A 51 -8.95 -11.86 3.45
CA HIS A 51 -7.77 -12.71 3.71
C HIS A 51 -7.09 -12.40 5.07
N ASP A 52 -7.70 -11.56 5.92
CA ASP A 52 -7.11 -11.05 7.16
C ASP A 52 -5.75 -10.36 6.95
N HIS A 53 -5.51 -9.82 5.75
CA HIS A 53 -4.29 -9.12 5.42
C HIS A 53 -4.38 -7.64 5.82
N PRO A 54 -3.31 -7.07 6.40
CA PRO A 54 -3.23 -5.65 6.70
C PRO A 54 -3.44 -4.77 5.46
N TYR A 55 -4.32 -3.77 5.63
CA TYR A 55 -4.49 -2.65 4.71
C TYR A 55 -4.52 -1.38 5.56
N LEU A 56 -3.49 -0.56 5.42
CA LEU A 56 -3.21 0.59 6.27
C LEU A 56 -3.31 1.89 5.49
N VAL A 57 -3.76 2.94 6.18
CA VAL A 57 -3.62 4.32 5.74
C VAL A 57 -2.77 5.11 6.72
N ALA A 58 -2.08 6.10 6.17
CA ALA A 58 -1.40 7.13 6.90
C ALA A 58 -2.24 8.40 6.84
N GLU A 59 -2.67 8.91 7.99
CA GLU A 59 -3.46 10.11 8.09
C GLU A 59 -2.61 11.26 8.65
N MET A 60 -2.71 12.42 8.00
CA MET A 60 -2.15 13.69 8.46
C MET A 60 -3.21 14.77 8.34
N GLU A 61 -3.50 15.48 9.44
CA GLU A 61 -4.45 16.60 9.45
C GLU A 61 -5.85 16.22 8.91
N GLY A 62 -6.31 15.00 9.20
CA GLY A 62 -7.61 14.50 8.74
C GLY A 62 -7.63 14.01 7.30
N VAL A 63 -6.47 14.00 6.60
CA VAL A 63 -6.36 13.60 5.19
C VAL A 63 -5.47 12.37 5.05
N VAL A 64 -5.87 11.45 4.17
CA VAL A 64 -5.04 10.29 3.79
C VAL A 64 -3.81 10.78 3.03
N ALA A 65 -2.65 10.71 3.68
CA ALA A 65 -1.35 11.09 3.16
C ALA A 65 -0.66 9.95 2.40
N GLY A 66 -1.12 8.72 2.57
CA GLY A 66 -0.59 7.53 1.90
C GLY A 66 -1.31 6.27 2.37
N TYR A 67 -1.07 5.16 1.70
CA TYR A 67 -1.61 3.87 2.08
C TYR A 67 -0.65 2.74 1.74
N ALA A 68 -0.83 1.60 2.40
CA ALA A 68 -0.04 0.41 2.18
C ALA A 68 -0.86 -0.84 2.44
N TYR A 69 -0.57 -1.92 1.73
CA TYR A 69 -1.25 -3.20 1.92
C TYR A 69 -0.35 -4.36 1.51
N VAL A 70 -0.78 -5.57 1.85
CA VAL A 70 -0.14 -6.82 1.40
C VAL A 70 -1.09 -7.74 0.66
N THR A 71 -0.55 -8.50 -0.29
CA THR A 71 -1.23 -9.61 -0.97
C THR A 71 -0.36 -10.86 -0.92
N THR A 72 -0.96 -12.01 -1.21
CA THR A 72 -0.21 -13.27 -1.36
C THR A 72 0.75 -13.14 -2.53
N PHE A 73 2.05 -13.39 -2.30
CA PHE A 73 3.07 -13.22 -3.34
C PHE A 73 2.83 -14.17 -4.53
N ARG A 74 2.57 -15.45 -4.27
CA ARG A 74 2.28 -16.46 -5.30
C ARG A 74 1.30 -17.51 -4.77
N GLN A 75 0.47 -18.06 -5.64
CA GLN A 75 -0.62 -18.97 -5.25
C GLN A 75 -0.18 -20.37 -4.80
N ARG A 76 1.06 -20.79 -5.10
CA ARG A 76 1.51 -22.14 -4.75
C ARG A 76 1.65 -22.26 -3.22
N PRO A 77 1.18 -23.36 -2.59
CA PRO A 77 1.14 -23.48 -1.12
C PRO A 77 2.46 -23.21 -0.40
N ALA A 78 3.60 -23.51 -1.03
CA ALA A 78 4.92 -23.26 -0.45
C ALA A 78 5.23 -21.76 -0.20
N TYR A 79 4.46 -20.83 -0.78
CA TYR A 79 4.56 -19.39 -0.57
C TYR A 79 3.57 -18.84 0.46
N ASN A 80 2.85 -19.70 1.20
CA ASN A 80 1.81 -19.25 2.15
C ASN A 80 2.32 -18.35 3.29
N LEU A 81 3.63 -18.33 3.56
CA LEU A 81 4.28 -17.42 4.51
C LEU A 81 4.98 -16.23 3.85
N THR A 82 4.80 -16.04 2.54
CA THR A 82 5.41 -14.97 1.74
C THR A 82 4.34 -14.02 1.21
N LEU A 83 4.48 -12.75 1.54
CA LEU A 83 3.61 -11.67 1.10
C LEU A 83 4.34 -10.73 0.13
N GLU A 84 3.59 -10.06 -0.71
CA GLU A 84 4.04 -8.91 -1.48
C GLU A 84 3.46 -7.63 -0.87
N ASN A 85 4.29 -6.59 -0.70
CA ASN A 85 3.82 -5.30 -0.20
C ASN A 85 3.63 -4.28 -1.34
N SER A 86 2.73 -3.34 -1.09
CA SER A 86 2.51 -2.17 -1.92
C SER A 86 2.40 -0.94 -1.02
N VAL A 87 3.09 0.14 -1.37
CA VAL A 87 3.11 1.40 -0.59
C VAL A 87 3.01 2.57 -1.57
N TYR A 88 2.04 3.46 -1.34
CA TYR A 88 1.85 4.67 -2.13
C TYR A 88 1.68 5.88 -1.22
N VAL A 89 2.34 6.99 -1.56
CA VAL A 89 2.31 8.23 -0.77
C VAL A 89 1.73 9.34 -1.64
N SER A 90 0.79 10.11 -1.10
CA SER A 90 0.26 11.30 -1.77
C SER A 90 1.41 12.24 -2.16
N THR A 91 1.38 12.78 -3.38
CA THR A 91 2.40 13.73 -3.86
C THR A 91 2.52 14.98 -3.00
N ASN A 92 1.43 15.37 -2.32
CA ASN A 92 1.39 16.50 -1.38
C ASN A 92 2.13 16.21 -0.06
N HIS A 93 2.46 14.94 0.21
CA HIS A 93 3.00 14.47 1.49
C HIS A 93 4.35 13.73 1.34
N LEU A 94 5.01 13.87 0.19
CA LEU A 94 6.33 13.28 -0.04
C LEU A 94 7.40 13.85 0.92
N LYS A 95 8.43 13.05 1.19
CA LYS A 95 9.58 13.41 2.05
C LYS A 95 9.21 13.80 3.50
N ARG A 96 8.04 13.35 3.97
CA ARG A 96 7.57 13.54 5.36
C ARG A 96 7.63 12.27 6.21
N GLY A 97 8.34 11.24 5.74
CA GLY A 97 8.46 9.94 6.43
C GLY A 97 7.22 9.04 6.34
N VAL A 98 6.21 9.40 5.54
CA VAL A 98 4.95 8.65 5.41
C VAL A 98 5.18 7.21 4.94
N GLY A 99 5.96 7.02 3.87
CA GLY A 99 6.23 5.69 3.32
C GLY A 99 6.95 4.77 4.31
N VAL A 100 7.99 5.27 4.98
CA VAL A 100 8.75 4.51 6.00
C VAL A 100 7.85 4.09 7.15
N ARG A 101 7.00 5.00 7.63
CA ARG A 101 6.06 4.73 8.72
C ARG A 101 5.01 3.69 8.34
N LEU A 102 4.47 3.77 7.12
CA LEU A 102 3.54 2.77 6.59
C LEU A 102 4.21 1.40 6.47
N LEU A 103 5.40 1.35 5.85
CA LEU A 103 6.12 0.10 5.63
C LEU A 103 6.50 -0.58 6.94
N ASN A 104 7.02 0.17 7.92
CA ASN A 104 7.37 -0.38 9.22
C ASN A 104 6.17 -0.95 9.96
N GLN A 105 5.05 -0.22 10.01
CA GLN A 105 3.81 -0.72 10.63
C GLN A 105 3.30 -1.98 9.91
N LEU A 106 3.34 -1.98 8.58
CA LEU A 106 2.89 -3.12 7.77
C LEU A 106 3.75 -4.38 8.04
N ILE A 107 5.06 -4.23 8.13
CA ILE A 107 5.99 -5.32 8.47
C ILE A 107 5.70 -5.85 9.87
N GLU A 108 5.49 -4.95 10.86
CA GLU A 108 5.18 -5.34 12.23
C GLU A 108 3.88 -6.15 12.31
N GLU A 109 2.80 -5.67 11.70
CA GLU A 109 1.51 -6.36 11.68
C GLU A 109 1.60 -7.73 11.00
N CYS A 110 2.26 -7.81 9.84
CA CYS A 110 2.44 -9.09 9.15
C CYS A 110 3.31 -10.06 9.95
N THR A 111 4.33 -9.56 10.65
CA THR A 111 5.18 -10.39 11.52
C THR A 111 4.37 -10.98 12.68
N ASN A 112 3.50 -10.17 13.30
CA ASN A 112 2.63 -10.60 14.39
C ASN A 112 1.58 -11.64 13.92
N LEU A 113 1.18 -11.59 12.66
CA LEU A 113 0.31 -12.59 12.02
C LEU A 113 1.06 -13.88 11.62
N GLY A 114 2.39 -13.94 11.80
CA GLY A 114 3.19 -15.14 11.58
C GLY A 114 3.78 -15.29 10.17
N PHE A 115 3.62 -14.30 9.29
CA PHE A 115 4.28 -14.28 7.99
C PHE A 115 5.81 -14.16 8.14
N ARG A 116 6.56 -14.69 7.16
CA ARG A 116 8.02 -14.87 7.27
C ARG A 116 8.83 -14.06 6.28
N GLN A 117 8.23 -13.67 5.16
CA GLN A 117 8.92 -12.90 4.14
C GLN A 117 7.96 -11.91 3.48
N MET A 118 8.46 -10.70 3.25
CA MET A 118 7.78 -9.64 2.51
C MET A 118 8.63 -9.30 1.29
N ILE A 119 8.01 -9.24 0.12
CA ILE A 119 8.64 -8.95 -1.15
C ILE A 119 8.12 -7.60 -1.66
N ALA A 120 9.04 -6.71 -2.03
CA ALA A 120 8.71 -5.51 -2.79
C ALA A 120 9.04 -5.74 -4.26
N VAL A 121 8.03 -5.69 -5.13
CA VAL A 121 8.24 -5.70 -6.59
C VAL A 121 8.28 -4.25 -7.05
N ILE A 122 9.48 -3.67 -7.11
CA ILE A 122 9.65 -2.25 -7.44
C ILE A 122 9.67 -2.09 -8.96
N GLY A 123 8.65 -1.40 -9.49
CA GLY A 123 8.58 -0.96 -10.87
C GLY A 123 9.54 0.20 -11.17
N ASP A 124 10.12 0.18 -12.38
CA ASP A 124 11.14 1.10 -12.89
C ASP A 124 12.47 1.08 -12.11
N SER A 125 13.57 0.77 -12.81
CA SER A 125 14.91 0.69 -12.22
C SER A 125 15.45 2.04 -11.74
N GLN A 126 14.81 3.15 -12.14
CA GLN A 126 15.16 4.50 -11.69
C GLN A 126 14.29 4.98 -10.51
N ASN A 127 13.41 4.14 -9.97
CA ASN A 127 12.58 4.48 -8.83
C ASN A 127 13.35 4.43 -7.50
N TYR A 128 14.40 5.26 -7.40
CA TYR A 128 15.26 5.38 -6.22
C TYR A 128 14.50 5.71 -4.92
N PRO A 129 13.41 6.50 -4.91
CA PRO A 129 12.62 6.69 -3.70
C PRO A 129 12.08 5.38 -3.13
N SER A 130 11.63 4.45 -3.98
CA SER A 130 11.16 3.12 -3.54
C SER A 130 12.31 2.18 -3.16
N ILE A 131 13.42 2.23 -3.90
CA ILE A 131 14.62 1.39 -3.62
C ILE A 131 15.25 1.74 -2.26
N ASN A 132 15.24 3.02 -1.89
CA ASN A 132 15.85 3.52 -0.65
C ASN A 132 14.86 3.66 0.52
N LEU A 133 13.61 3.24 0.34
CA LEU A 133 12.56 3.36 1.36
C LEU A 133 12.85 2.46 2.57
#